data_AF-A0A4R8JM49-F1
#
_entry.id   AF-A0A4R8JM49-F1
#
_cell.length_a   1.000
_cell.length_b   1.000
_cell.length_c   1.000
_cell.angle_alpha   90.00
_cell.angle_beta   90.00
_cell.angle_gamma   90.00
#
_symmetry.space_group_name_H-M   'P 1'
#
loop_
_entity.id
_entity.type
_entity.pdbx_description
1 polymer ?
#
loop_
_entity_poly.entity_id
_entity_poly.type
_entity_poly.pdbx_seq_one_letter_code
_entity_poly.pdbx_strand_id
1 'polypeptide(L)'
;MDDLKELDASTDEKGAVPVPAQQTKSAYQTPLSSLTRALKDDDLASPGVQKMLVGEVDKLEREKLELAAFRDSFHGVNLNLAIANEKLKTRVAADTIFGGMLTLGALIAGYASSVWDKQPTGWLCLIAGGAAIALGITAKMVMK
;
A
#
# COMPACT_ATOMS: atom_id res chain seq x y z
N MET A 1 23.46 1.66 -40.94
CA MET A 1 23.51 0.98 -39.62
C MET A 1 23.06 2.02 -38.62
N ASP A 2 21.78 2.37 -38.69
CA ASP A 2 21.14 3.39 -37.83
C ASP A 2 19.76 2.86 -37.46
N ASP A 3 19.76 1.69 -36.84
CA ASP A 3 18.60 1.08 -36.21
C ASP A 3 19.04 0.66 -34.81
N LEU A 4 18.15 0.80 -33.83
CA LEU A 4 18.28 0.46 -32.40
C LEU A 4 18.42 1.64 -31.42
N LYS A 5 17.56 2.66 -31.55
CA LYS A 5 17.02 3.36 -30.37
C LYS A 5 15.50 3.46 -30.50
N GLU A 6 14.83 3.26 -29.36
CA GLU A 6 13.37 3.30 -29.14
C GLU A 6 12.58 2.04 -29.49
N LEU A 7 12.94 0.95 -28.81
CA LEU A 7 11.96 -0.02 -28.31
C LEU A 7 12.06 0.04 -26.79
N ASP A 8 11.06 0.64 -26.15
CA ASP A 8 10.56 0.36 -24.78
C ASP A 8 9.56 1.45 -24.31
N ALA A 9 8.77 2.00 -25.23
CA ALA A 9 7.60 2.81 -24.90
C ALA A 9 6.34 1.95 -24.94
N SER A 10 6.00 1.37 -23.79
CA SER A 10 4.62 1.19 -23.31
C SER A 10 3.53 0.98 -24.36
N THR A 11 3.20 -0.28 -24.68
CA THR A 11 1.90 -0.61 -25.29
C THR A 11 1.49 -2.04 -24.96
N ASP A 12 1.10 -2.31 -23.71
CA ASP A 12 0.45 -3.58 -23.33
C ASP A 12 -0.86 -3.36 -22.55
N GLU A 13 -1.60 -2.30 -22.90
CA GLU A 13 -2.90 -1.96 -22.30
C GLU A 13 -3.92 -1.59 -23.40
N LYS A 14 -3.87 -2.24 -24.57
CA LYS A 14 -4.86 -2.08 -25.65
C LYS A 14 -5.40 -3.43 -26.14
N GLY A 15 -6.03 -4.16 -25.23
CA GLY A 15 -6.68 -5.44 -25.57
C GLY A 15 -7.96 -5.75 -24.79
N ALA A 16 -8.37 -4.93 -23.81
CA ALA A 16 -9.58 -5.18 -23.05
C ALA A 16 -10.81 -4.70 -23.85
N VAL A 17 -11.42 -5.61 -24.61
CA VAL A 17 -12.79 -5.43 -25.09
C VAL A 17 -13.70 -5.48 -23.86
N PRO A 18 -14.55 -4.47 -23.59
CA PRO A 18 -15.49 -4.55 -22.49
C PRO A 18 -16.48 -5.68 -22.79
N VAL A 19 -16.39 -6.78 -22.04
CA VAL A 19 -17.47 -7.75 -21.98
C VAL A 19 -18.68 -7.00 -21.42
N PRO A 20 -19.81 -6.91 -22.15
CA PRO A 20 -20.99 -6.27 -21.61
C PRO A 20 -21.29 -6.95 -20.30
N ALA A 21 -21.36 -6.17 -19.21
CA ALA A 21 -21.71 -6.66 -17.90
C ALA A 21 -23.00 -7.47 -18.06
N GLN A 22 -22.87 -8.81 -18.04
CA GLN A 22 -24.01 -9.66 -17.82
C GLN A 22 -24.54 -9.18 -16.49
N GLN A 23 -25.68 -8.50 -16.55
CA GLN A 23 -26.52 -8.25 -15.39
C GLN A 23 -26.84 -9.65 -14.88
N THR A 24 -26.00 -10.17 -14.00
CA THR A 24 -26.41 -11.18 -13.05
C THR A 24 -27.48 -10.46 -12.26
N LYS A 25 -28.73 -10.62 -12.70
CA LYS A 25 -29.85 -10.55 -11.79
C LYS A 25 -29.49 -11.58 -10.73
N SER A 26 -28.79 -11.14 -9.70
CA SER A 26 -28.73 -11.78 -8.41
C SER A 26 -30.16 -11.71 -7.92
N ALA A 27 -30.97 -12.63 -8.42
CA ALA A 27 -32.23 -12.97 -7.85
C ALA A 27 -31.89 -13.71 -6.57
N TYR A 28 -31.39 -12.97 -5.58
CA TYR A 28 -31.52 -13.36 -4.19
C TYR A 28 -32.99 -13.20 -3.84
N GLN A 29 -33.83 -14.04 -4.45
CA GLN A 29 -35.20 -14.22 -4.02
C GLN A 29 -35.09 -15.00 -2.72
N THR A 30 -35.05 -14.29 -1.60
CA THR A 30 -35.34 -14.87 -0.29
C THR A 30 -36.64 -15.66 -0.44
N PRO A 31 -36.63 -17.00 -0.29
CA PRO A 31 -37.77 -17.88 -0.60
C PRO A 31 -39.00 -17.68 0.32
N LEU A 32 -38.99 -16.61 1.12
CA LEU A 32 -40.01 -16.23 2.09
C LEU A 32 -40.44 -14.75 1.92
N SER A 33 -40.13 -14.10 0.79
CA SER A 33 -40.50 -12.68 0.56
C SER A 33 -42.02 -12.44 0.51
N SER A 34 -42.84 -13.50 0.43
CA SER A 34 -44.30 -13.44 0.51
C SER A 34 -44.85 -13.57 1.93
N LEU A 35 -44.02 -13.94 2.93
CA LEU A 35 -44.41 -13.83 4.33
C LEU A 35 -44.18 -12.39 4.80
N THR A 36 -45.24 -11.75 5.27
CA THR A 36 -45.16 -10.45 5.93
C THR A 36 -44.20 -10.56 7.11
N ARG A 37 -43.08 -9.82 7.09
CA ARG A 37 -42.08 -9.81 8.17
C ARG A 37 -42.61 -9.21 9.49
N ALA A 38 -43.84 -8.71 9.49
CA ALA A 38 -44.52 -8.15 10.64
C ALA A 38 -45.24 -9.24 11.42
N LEU A 39 -44.80 -9.48 12.65
CA LEU A 39 -45.52 -10.30 13.61
C LEU A 39 -46.81 -9.57 14.02
N LYS A 40 -47.95 -10.26 13.96
CA LYS A 40 -49.17 -9.81 14.63
C LYS A 40 -49.14 -10.20 16.10
N ASP A 41 -49.87 -9.47 16.94
CA ASP A 41 -49.92 -9.73 18.39
C ASP A 41 -50.38 -11.15 18.74
N ASP A 42 -51.25 -11.75 17.91
CA ASP A 42 -51.70 -13.13 18.06
C ASP A 42 -50.57 -14.16 17.83
N ASP A 43 -49.60 -13.85 16.96
CA ASP A 43 -48.43 -14.71 16.69
C ASP A 43 -47.36 -14.58 17.78
N LEU A 44 -47.26 -13.39 18.41
CA LEU A 44 -46.40 -13.12 19.56
C LEU A 44 -46.87 -13.85 20.83
N ALA A 45 -48.16 -14.17 20.95
CA ALA A 45 -48.69 -14.95 22.06
C ALA A 45 -48.23 -16.42 22.03
N SER A 46 -47.72 -16.91 20.88
CA SER A 46 -47.21 -18.27 20.75
C SER A 46 -45.83 -18.42 21.42
N PRO A 47 -45.67 -19.36 22.37
CA PRO A 47 -44.39 -19.56 23.07
C PRO A 47 -43.27 -20.04 22.14
N GLY A 48 -43.60 -20.64 20.99
CA GLY A 48 -42.60 -21.05 19.99
C GLY A 48 -41.95 -19.85 19.29
N VAL A 49 -42.74 -18.82 18.97
CA VAL A 49 -42.28 -17.59 18.32
C VAL A 49 -41.44 -16.76 19.30
N GLN A 50 -41.85 -16.66 20.56
CA GLN A 50 -41.06 -15.97 21.60
C GLN A 50 -39.67 -16.60 21.79
N LYS A 51 -39.58 -17.94 21.87
CA LYS A 51 -38.30 -18.65 21.97
C LYS A 51 -37.44 -18.50 20.73
N MET A 52 -38.05 -18.46 19.54
CA MET A 52 -37.34 -18.21 18.28
C MET A 52 -36.74 -16.80 18.26
N LEU A 53 -37.51 -15.76 18.61
CA LEU A 53 -37.00 -14.39 18.68
C LEU A 53 -35.88 -14.24 19.70
N VAL A 54 -36.02 -14.82 20.89
CA VAL A 54 -34.95 -14.79 21.91
C VAL A 54 -33.70 -15.50 21.40
N GLY A 55 -33.84 -16.66 20.75
CA GLY A 55 -32.71 -17.37 20.14
C GLY A 55 -32.04 -16.59 18.99
N GLU A 56 -32.81 -15.85 18.19
CA GLU A 56 -32.27 -14.95 17.17
C GLU A 56 -31.54 -13.76 17.81
N VAL A 57 -32.08 -13.15 18.85
CA VAL A 57 -31.42 -12.06 19.59
C VAL A 57 -30.11 -12.54 20.18
N ASP A 58 -30.09 -13.69 20.86
CA ASP A 58 -28.86 -14.28 21.41
C ASP A 58 -27.83 -14.57 20.32
N LYS A 59 -28.27 -15.06 19.16
CA LYS A 59 -27.39 -15.28 18.00
C LYS A 59 -26.82 -13.96 17.48
N LEU A 60 -27.65 -12.95 17.28
CA LEU A 60 -27.22 -11.63 16.81
C LEU A 60 -26.25 -10.96 17.80
N GLU A 61 -26.45 -11.12 19.11
CA GLU A 61 -25.54 -10.60 20.11
C GLU A 61 -24.16 -11.27 20.07
N ARG A 62 -24.12 -12.59 19.89
CA ARG A 62 -22.86 -13.33 19.70
C ARG A 62 -22.15 -12.91 18.42
N GLU A 63 -22.86 -12.84 17.31
CA GLU A 63 -22.30 -12.38 16.04
C GLU A 63 -21.77 -10.94 16.15
N LYS A 64 -22.48 -10.06 16.84
CA LYS A 64 -22.04 -8.68 17.10
C LYS A 64 -20.75 -8.64 17.93
N LEU A 65 -20.62 -9.48 18.95
CA LEU A 65 -19.40 -9.57 19.76
C LEU A 65 -18.21 -10.07 18.94
N GLU A 66 -18.41 -11.10 18.12
CA GLU A 66 -17.37 -11.61 17.22
C GLU A 66 -16.93 -10.55 16.19
N LEU A 67 -17.90 -9.85 15.60
CA LEU A 67 -17.61 -8.77 14.65
C LEU A 67 -16.85 -7.61 15.31
N ALA A 68 -17.21 -7.25 16.54
CA ALA A 68 -16.50 -6.21 17.29
C ALA A 68 -15.05 -6.61 17.54
N ALA A 69 -14.80 -7.85 17.97
CA ALA A 69 -13.45 -8.36 18.19
C ALA A 69 -12.62 -8.39 16.89
N PHE A 70 -13.21 -8.84 15.79
CA PHE A 70 -12.55 -8.85 14.48
C PHE A 70 -12.21 -7.42 14.01
N ARG A 71 -13.17 -6.49 14.11
CA ARG A 71 -12.99 -5.09 13.72
C ARG A 71 -11.84 -4.45 14.49
N ASP A 72 -11.80 -4.65 15.80
CA ASP A 72 -10.79 -4.02 16.65
C ASP A 72 -9.39 -4.61 16.34
N SER A 73 -9.30 -5.92 16.10
CA SER A 73 -8.07 -6.58 15.63
C SER A 73 -7.62 -6.07 14.25
N PHE A 74 -8.55 -5.96 13.31
CA PHE A 74 -8.27 -5.45 11.96
C PHE A 74 -7.74 -4.03 12.01
N HIS A 75 -8.35 -3.13 12.79
CA HIS A 75 -7.85 -1.77 12.94
C HIS A 75 -6.49 -1.72 13.64
N GLY A 76 -6.25 -2.57 14.64
CA GLY A 76 -4.96 -2.68 15.30
C GLY A 76 -3.84 -3.09 14.34
N VAL A 77 -4.07 -4.14 13.54
CA VAL A 77 -3.12 -4.60 12.53
C VAL A 77 -2.91 -3.55 11.45
N ASN A 78 -3.99 -2.93 10.95
CA ASN A 78 -3.89 -1.93 9.90
C ASN A 78 -3.15 -0.67 10.36
N LEU A 79 -3.33 -0.24 11.61
CA LEU A 79 -2.59 0.87 12.21
C LEU A 79 -1.11 0.54 12.34
N ASN A 80 -0.77 -0.66 12.83
CA ASN A 80 0.62 -1.10 12.93
C ASN A 80 1.29 -1.22 11.57
N LEU A 81 0.56 -1.70 10.55
CA LEU A 81 1.03 -1.76 9.17
C LEU A 81 1.32 -0.34 8.66
N ALA A 82 0.40 0.60 8.84
CA ALA A 82 0.58 1.99 8.42
C ALA A 82 1.85 2.61 9.06
N ILE A 83 2.04 2.43 10.37
CA ILE A 83 3.23 2.92 11.08
C ILE A 83 4.51 2.26 10.53
N ALA A 84 4.50 0.94 10.31
CA ALA A 84 5.65 0.22 9.79
C ALA A 84 6.00 0.67 8.37
N ASN A 85 4.99 0.89 7.53
CA ASN A 85 5.16 1.31 6.14
C ASN A 85 5.71 2.74 6.05
N GLU A 86 5.25 3.64 6.93
CA GLU A 86 5.80 4.99 7.04
C GLU A 86 7.27 4.98 7.45
N LYS A 87 7.64 4.17 8.47
CA LYS A 87 9.04 3.98 8.86
C LYS A 87 9.90 3.42 7.72
N LEU A 88 9.34 2.48 6.95
CA LEU A 88 10.04 1.87 5.82
C LEU A 88 10.27 2.88 4.70
N LYS A 89 9.27 3.70 4.36
CA LYS A 89 9.37 4.76 3.35
C LYS A 89 10.49 5.76 3.67
N THR A 90 10.57 6.21 4.93
CA THR A 90 11.65 7.10 5.39
C THR A 90 13.03 6.44 5.24
N ARG A 91 13.14 5.16 5.62
CA ARG A 91 14.39 4.41 5.52
C ARG A 91 14.84 4.18 4.08
N VAL A 92 13.90 3.82 3.19
CA VAL A 92 14.18 3.65 1.76
C VAL A 92 14.62 4.97 1.14
N ALA A 93 13.96 6.09 1.46
CA ALA A 93 14.36 7.40 0.98
C ALA A 93 15.79 7.77 1.41
N ALA A 94 16.15 7.52 2.68
CA ALA A 94 17.50 7.75 3.19
C ALA A 94 18.54 6.88 2.46
N ASP A 95 18.24 5.61 2.19
CA ASP A 95 19.13 4.71 1.48
C ASP A 95 19.28 5.06 -0.01
N THR A 96 18.21 5.49 -0.68
CA THR A 96 18.28 5.97 -2.08
C THR A 96 19.12 7.24 -2.19
N ILE A 97 18.93 8.21 -1.29
CA ILE A 97 19.73 9.45 -1.27
C ILE A 97 21.20 9.13 -0.99
N PHE A 98 21.48 8.30 0.02
CA PHE A 98 22.83 7.89 0.35
C PHE A 98 23.51 7.15 -0.81
N GLY A 99 22.82 6.18 -1.41
CA GLY A 99 23.31 5.42 -2.55
C GLY A 99 23.60 6.32 -3.75
N GLY A 100 22.68 7.20 -4.11
CA GLY A 100 22.84 8.15 -5.22
C GLY A 100 23.97 9.16 -4.99
N MET A 101 24.12 9.66 -3.77
CA MET A 101 25.19 10.60 -3.45
C MET A 101 26.56 9.91 -3.41
N LEU A 102 26.62 8.67 -2.94
CA LEU A 102 27.84 7.87 -2.93
C LEU A 102 28.29 7.52 -4.35
N THR A 103 27.38 7.10 -5.24
CA THR A 103 27.71 6.80 -6.63
C THR A 103 28.15 8.05 -7.38
N LEU A 104 27.45 9.17 -7.20
CA LEU A 104 27.82 10.44 -7.82
C LEU A 104 29.16 10.96 -7.31
N GLY A 105 29.37 10.96 -5.99
CA GLY A 105 30.62 11.39 -5.38
C GLY A 105 31.81 10.52 -5.79
N ALA A 106 31.62 9.20 -5.85
CA ALA A 106 32.64 8.26 -6.33
C ALA A 106 32.96 8.46 -7.82
N LEU A 107 31.96 8.76 -8.65
CA LEU A 107 32.16 9.03 -10.07
C LEU A 107 32.97 10.32 -10.29
N ILE A 108 32.65 11.38 -9.55
CA ILE A 108 33.39 12.65 -9.60
C ILE A 108 34.82 12.46 -9.08
N ALA A 109 35.00 11.74 -7.97
CA ALA A 109 36.31 11.43 -7.42
C ALA A 109 37.16 10.56 -8.38
N GLY A 110 36.54 9.59 -9.06
CA GLY A 110 37.19 8.80 -10.09
C GLY A 110 37.61 9.64 -11.30
N TYR A 111 36.74 10.56 -11.75
CA TYR A 111 37.06 11.51 -12.82
C TYR A 111 38.21 12.46 -12.44
N ALA A 112 38.39 12.77 -11.15
CA ALA A 112 39.50 13.59 -10.68
C ALA A 112 40.87 12.99 -11.05
N SER A 113 41.00 11.66 -11.08
CA SER A 113 42.23 10.98 -11.52
C SER A 113 42.56 11.23 -12.99
N SER A 114 41.56 11.49 -13.84
CA SER A 114 41.76 11.75 -15.28
C SER A 114 42.15 13.20 -15.57
N VAL A 115 41.90 14.13 -14.64
CA VAL A 115 42.11 15.57 -14.83
C VAL A 115 43.16 16.14 -13.87
N TRP A 116 43.95 15.25 -13.26
CA TRP A 116 44.94 15.57 -12.23
C TRP A 116 45.96 16.63 -12.69
N ASP A 117 46.42 16.52 -13.93
CA ASP A 117 47.42 17.41 -14.52
C ASP A 117 46.86 18.80 -14.88
N LYS A 118 45.54 18.99 -14.82
CA LYS A 118 44.87 20.28 -15.08
C LYS A 118 44.40 20.89 -13.76
N GLN A 119 45.37 21.43 -13.01
CA GLN A 119 45.05 22.28 -11.85
C GLN A 119 44.57 23.66 -12.32
N PRO A 120 43.55 24.24 -11.66
CA PRO A 120 42.96 23.85 -10.36
C PRO A 120 41.81 22.81 -10.45
N THR A 121 41.42 22.40 -11.64
CA THR A 121 40.23 21.57 -11.90
C THR A 121 40.29 20.21 -11.19
N GLY A 122 41.47 19.57 -11.12
CA GLY A 122 41.68 18.32 -10.39
C GLY A 122 41.37 18.41 -8.88
N TRP A 123 41.82 19.47 -8.22
CA TRP A 123 41.49 19.71 -6.81
C TRP A 123 40.01 20.01 -6.59
N LEU A 124 39.40 20.80 -7.49
CA LEU A 124 37.97 21.07 -7.45
C LEU A 124 37.14 19.78 -7.54
N CYS A 125 37.49 18.86 -8.44
CA CYS A 125 36.80 17.58 -8.55
C CYS A 125 36.94 16.71 -7.28
N LEU A 126 38.14 16.65 -6.68
CA LEU A 126 38.32 15.90 -5.43
C LEU A 126 37.50 16.48 -4.27
N ILE A 127 37.52 17.81 -4.11
CA ILE A 127 36.76 18.48 -3.05
C ILE A 127 35.26 18.29 -3.27
N ALA A 128 34.77 18.46 -4.50
CA ALA A 128 33.36 18.27 -4.83
C ALA A 128 32.90 16.83 -4.61
N GLY A 129 33.69 15.84 -5.05
CA GLY A 129 33.40 14.41 -4.83
C GLY A 129 33.41 14.04 -3.35
N GLY A 130 34.41 14.51 -2.60
CA GLY A 130 34.49 14.30 -1.16
C GLY A 130 33.34 14.96 -0.39
N ALA A 131 32.97 16.19 -0.75
CA ALA A 131 31.85 16.92 -0.17
C ALA A 131 30.51 16.20 -0.43
N ALA A 132 30.30 15.69 -1.65
CA ALA A 132 29.11 14.90 -1.98
C ALA A 132 29.00 13.66 -1.07
N ILE A 133 30.07 12.87 -0.94
CA ILE A 133 30.08 11.69 -0.06
C ILE A 133 29.81 12.07 1.40
N ALA A 134 30.46 13.12 1.91
CA ALA A 134 30.25 13.59 3.27
C ALA A 134 28.79 14.01 3.51
N LEU A 135 28.20 14.76 2.58
CA LEU A 135 26.79 15.15 2.64
C LEU A 135 25.86 13.93 2.66
N GLY A 136 26.14 12.92 1.82
CA GLY A 136 25.39 11.66 1.82
C GLY A 136 25.42 10.96 3.18
N ILE A 137 26.60 10.87 3.81
CA ILE A 137 26.77 10.27 5.15
C ILE A 137 25.96 11.06 6.20
N THR A 138 26.09 12.40 6.19
CA THR A 138 25.36 13.23 7.16
C THR A 138 23.85 13.15 6.97
N ALA A 139 23.36 13.11 5.72
CA ALA A 139 21.93 12.96 5.43
C ALA A 139 21.39 11.63 5.96
N LYS A 140 22.15 10.54 5.79
CA LYS A 140 21.78 9.23 6.33
C LYS A 140 21.75 9.20 7.86
N MET A 141 22.63 9.95 8.54
CA MET A 141 22.61 10.04 10.01
C MET A 141 21.44 10.86 10.54
N VAL A 142 21.03 11.91 9.82
CA VAL A 142 19.89 12.77 10.23
C VAL A 142 18.55 12.09 9.98
N MET A 143 18.43 11.26 8.93
CA MET A 143 17.19 10.55 8.58
C MET A 143 17.05 9.17 9.26
N LYS A 144 17.98 8.83 10.17
CA LYS A 144 17.98 7.58 10.94
C LYS A 144 17.14 7.73 12.21
#